data_AF-A0A2V8M544-F1
#
_entry.id   AF-A0A2V8M544-F1
#
_cell.length_a   1.000
_cell.length_b   1.000
_cell.length_c   1.000
_cell.angle_alpha   90.00
_cell.angle_beta   90.00
_cell.angle_gamma   90.00
#
_symmetry.space_group_name_H-M   'P 1'
#
loop_
_entity.id
_entity.type
_entity.pdbx_description
1 polymer ?
#
loop_
_entity_poly.entity_id
_entity_poly.type
_entity_poly.pdbx_seq_one_letter_code
_entity_poly.pdbx_strand_id
1 'polypeptide(L)'
;VGVLLLISTLAVHGATSKEATIVKDVAFNNVGDSLEAKITAGEDSKYTYFELKNPHRLVIDFHGIQNTISFKEKLIGTAGVERVRTSYFSDPSRRATRIVFDLSKDVPYRVIEDGGGIIRIVFGYTARAPRNQTAGLLMVPEPRAYSVSNPASPALKLASVLVVPEPLPGSQALPAAAPVASPLMAATESRQQQPQTQI
;
A
#
# COMPACT_ATOMS: atom_id res chain seq x y z
N VAL A 1 -50.34 4.16 64.09
CA VAL A 1 -50.39 3.46 62.78
C VAL A 1 -49.30 4.05 61.90
N GLY A 2 -48.15 3.40 61.77
CA GLY A 2 -47.00 3.91 61.02
C GLY A 2 -46.86 3.15 59.70
N VAL A 3 -46.86 3.87 58.58
CA VAL A 3 -46.69 3.30 57.24
C VAL A 3 -45.20 3.33 56.91
N LEU A 4 -44.59 2.16 56.79
CA LEU A 4 -43.22 1.96 56.30
C LEU A 4 -43.29 1.86 54.76
N LEU A 5 -42.79 2.87 54.07
CA LEU A 5 -42.74 2.91 52.60
C LEU A 5 -41.38 2.39 52.13
N LEU A 6 -41.33 1.12 51.71
CA LEU A 6 -40.14 0.51 51.09
C LEU A 6 -40.07 0.91 49.61
N ILE A 7 -39.22 1.88 49.31
CA ILE A 7 -38.80 2.19 47.92
C ILE A 7 -37.63 1.28 47.56
N SER A 8 -37.94 0.15 46.91
CA SER A 8 -36.93 -0.69 46.26
C SER A 8 -36.53 -0.07 44.92
N THR A 9 -35.42 0.66 44.89
CA THR A 9 -34.77 1.05 43.63
C THR A 9 -34.05 -0.15 43.04
N LEU A 10 -34.61 -0.77 42.00
CA LEU A 10 -33.86 -1.68 41.15
C LEU A 10 -32.84 -0.85 40.35
N ALA A 11 -31.58 -0.91 40.76
CA ALA A 11 -30.48 -0.52 39.90
C ALA A 11 -30.38 -1.56 38.76
N VAL A 12 -30.95 -1.22 37.60
CA VAL A 12 -30.61 -1.90 36.35
C VAL A 12 -29.16 -1.58 36.09
N HIS A 13 -28.26 -2.50 36.45
CA HIS A 13 -26.87 -2.44 36.06
C HIS A 13 -26.85 -2.59 34.55
N GLY A 14 -26.70 -1.45 33.86
CA GLY A 14 -26.51 -1.43 32.42
C GLY A 14 -25.39 -2.39 32.09
N ALA A 15 -25.66 -3.37 31.24
CA ALA A 15 -24.61 -4.08 30.54
C ALA A 15 -23.83 -3.02 29.77
N THR A 16 -22.67 -2.62 30.29
CA THR A 16 -21.66 -1.90 29.52
C THR A 16 -21.32 -2.79 28.35
N SER A 17 -21.97 -2.53 27.21
CA SER A 17 -21.56 -3.05 25.92
C SER A 17 -20.12 -2.62 25.76
N LYS A 18 -19.20 -3.60 25.77
CA LYS A 18 -17.79 -3.39 25.50
C LYS A 18 -17.71 -2.62 24.18
N GLU A 19 -17.53 -1.29 24.24
CA GLU A 19 -17.43 -0.49 23.03
C GLU A 19 -16.34 -1.13 22.19
N ALA A 20 -16.69 -1.50 20.97
CA ALA A 20 -15.73 -2.11 20.07
C ALA A 20 -14.56 -1.13 19.93
N THR A 21 -13.37 -1.57 20.33
CA THR A 21 -12.17 -0.77 20.16
C THR A 21 -11.97 -0.58 18.65
N ILE A 22 -12.03 0.67 18.19
CA ILE A 22 -12.05 1.06 16.76
C ILE A 22 -10.90 2.04 16.49
N VAL A 23 -10.21 1.91 15.35
CA VAL A 23 -9.39 3.01 14.81
C VAL A 23 -10.33 3.87 13.98
N LYS A 24 -10.59 5.07 14.49
CA LYS A 24 -11.62 6.00 14.00
C LYS A 24 -11.14 6.76 12.77
N ASP A 25 -9.92 7.30 12.81
CA ASP A 25 -9.44 8.19 11.76
C ASP A 25 -7.91 8.32 11.72
N VAL A 26 -7.39 8.76 10.57
CA VAL A 26 -6.01 9.21 10.40
C VAL A 26 -6.01 10.58 9.73
N ALA A 27 -5.68 11.61 10.51
CA ALA A 27 -5.55 12.97 10.04
C ALA A 27 -4.09 13.30 9.74
N PHE A 28 -3.85 14.13 8.72
CA PHE A 28 -2.52 14.57 8.30
C PHE A 28 -2.44 16.09 8.35
N ASN A 29 -1.38 16.62 8.95
CA ASN A 29 -1.12 18.04 9.01
C ASN A 29 0.33 18.35 8.64
N ASN A 30 0.54 19.35 7.79
CA ASN A 30 1.88 19.78 7.40
C ASN A 30 2.28 20.97 8.28
N VAL A 31 3.44 20.88 8.94
CA VAL A 31 3.99 21.93 9.79
C VAL A 31 5.40 22.24 9.30
N GLY A 32 5.51 23.27 8.44
CA GLY A 32 6.76 23.54 7.72
C GLY A 32 7.17 22.34 6.86
N ASP A 33 8.41 21.89 7.03
CA ASP A 33 8.97 20.72 6.32
C ASP A 33 8.63 19.38 6.99
N SER A 34 7.72 19.39 7.98
CA SER A 34 7.36 18.21 8.76
C SER A 34 5.93 17.78 8.46
N LEU A 35 5.70 16.47 8.55
CA LEU A 35 4.37 15.89 8.45
C LEU A 35 4.00 15.31 9.81
N GLU A 36 2.84 15.70 10.31
CA GLU A 36 2.20 15.08 11.45
C GLU A 36 1.06 14.18 10.98
N ALA A 37 1.09 12.91 11.37
CA ALA A 37 -0.01 11.98 11.23
C ALA A 37 -0.62 11.72 12.61
N LYS A 38 -1.86 12.14 12.80
CA LYS A 38 -2.63 11.90 14.03
C LYS A 38 -3.59 10.74 13.81
N ILE A 39 -3.37 9.65 14.52
CA ILE A 39 -4.21 8.45 14.50
C ILE A 39 -5.10 8.48 15.74
N THR A 40 -6.41 8.36 15.53
CA THR A 40 -7.38 8.32 16.62
C THR A 40 -7.93 6.90 16.75
N ALA A 41 -7.72 6.28 17.90
CA ALA A 41 -8.22 4.95 18.23
C ALA A 41 -9.11 4.98 19.48
N GLY A 42 -9.62 3.83 19.92
CA GLY A 42 -10.27 3.70 21.22
C GLY A 42 -9.29 3.95 22.36
N GLU A 43 -9.77 4.42 23.51
CA GLU A 43 -8.91 4.82 24.63
C GLU A 43 -7.97 3.70 25.11
N ASP A 44 -8.46 2.47 25.20
CA ASP A 44 -7.68 1.29 25.62
C ASP A 44 -6.98 0.56 24.47
N SER A 45 -6.74 1.23 23.34
CA SER A 45 -6.17 0.61 22.15
C SER A 45 -4.71 0.22 22.37
N LYS A 46 -4.42 -1.09 22.28
CA LYS A 46 -3.05 -1.58 22.24
C LYS A 46 -2.51 -1.48 20.82
N TYR A 47 -1.31 -0.92 20.67
CA TYR A 47 -0.62 -0.88 19.39
C TYR A 47 0.83 -1.35 19.50
N THR A 48 1.38 -1.79 18.38
CA THR A 48 2.81 -2.01 18.18
C THR A 48 3.25 -1.28 16.92
N TYR A 49 4.52 -0.93 16.84
CA TYR A 49 5.10 -0.40 15.60
C TYR A 49 6.48 -0.97 15.34
N PHE A 50 6.83 -1.07 14.07
CA PHE A 50 8.12 -1.58 13.62
C PHE A 50 8.42 -1.07 12.22
N GLU A 51 9.69 -1.16 11.84
CA GLU A 51 10.14 -0.82 10.49
C GLU A 51 10.37 -2.05 9.64
N LEU A 52 10.09 -1.92 8.35
CA LEU A 52 10.57 -2.83 7.32
C LEU A 52 11.61 -2.10 6.47
N LYS A 53 12.66 -2.83 6.08
CA LYS A 53 13.62 -2.37 5.09
C LYS A 53 13.30 -3.04 3.75
N ASN A 54 13.54 -2.32 2.65
CA ASN A 54 13.38 -2.80 1.27
C ASN A 54 11.95 -3.26 0.88
N PRO A 55 11.01 -2.34 0.61
CA PRO A 55 11.14 -0.89 0.70
C PRO A 55 11.03 -0.38 2.14
N HIS A 56 11.50 0.84 2.40
CA HIS A 56 11.49 1.44 3.73
C HIS A 56 10.04 1.75 4.16
N ARG A 57 9.60 1.16 5.28
CA ARG A 57 8.22 1.32 5.76
C ARG A 57 8.19 1.45 7.28
N LEU A 58 7.38 2.36 7.78
CA LEU A 58 6.94 2.36 9.18
C LEU A 58 5.55 1.71 9.23
N VAL A 59 5.42 0.67 10.06
CA VAL A 59 4.17 -0.07 10.24
C VAL A 59 3.67 0.15 11.66
N ILE A 60 2.39 0.46 11.81
CA ILE A 60 1.70 0.53 13.11
C ILE A 60 0.51 -0.43 13.07
N ASP A 61 0.51 -1.38 14.00
CA ASP A 61 -0.53 -2.39 14.16
C ASP A 61 -1.35 -2.12 15.42
N PHE A 62 -2.65 -1.94 15.25
CA PHE A 62 -3.61 -1.76 16.32
C PHE A 62 -4.35 -3.07 16.61
N HIS A 63 -4.12 -3.67 17.78
CA HIS A 63 -4.52 -5.05 18.08
C HIS A 63 -5.99 -5.21 18.45
N GLY A 64 -6.67 -6.19 17.84
CA GLY A 64 -8.06 -6.51 18.16
C GLY A 64 -9.08 -5.46 17.70
N ILE A 65 -8.65 -4.53 16.86
CA ILE A 65 -9.41 -3.36 16.43
C ILE A 65 -9.94 -3.53 15.01
N GLN A 66 -11.21 -3.20 14.79
CA GLN A 66 -11.79 -3.09 13.45
C GLN A 66 -11.33 -1.81 12.75
N ASN A 67 -11.02 -1.92 11.46
CA ASN A 67 -10.61 -0.77 10.65
C ASN A 67 -11.83 0.01 10.18
N THR A 68 -11.99 1.25 10.64
CA THR A 68 -13.02 2.18 10.14
C THR A 68 -12.45 3.36 9.35
N ILE A 69 -11.14 3.32 9.05
CA ILE A 69 -10.49 4.38 8.29
C ILE A 69 -11.06 4.41 6.87
N SER A 70 -11.42 5.62 6.42
CA SER A 70 -12.16 5.84 5.18
C SER A 70 -11.36 5.58 3.90
N PHE A 71 -10.04 5.48 3.98
CA PHE A 71 -9.16 5.27 2.83
C PHE A 71 -8.31 4.02 2.99
N LYS A 72 -8.12 3.28 1.90
CA LYS A 72 -7.16 2.16 1.81
C LYS A 72 -5.75 2.62 1.48
N GLU A 73 -5.63 3.69 0.68
CA GLU A 73 -4.36 4.28 0.28
C GLU A 73 -4.56 5.78 0.07
N LYS A 74 -3.57 6.58 0.50
CA LYS A 74 -3.53 8.02 0.32
C LYS A 74 -2.11 8.45 -0.02
N LEU A 75 -1.94 9.12 -1.16
CA LEU A 75 -0.67 9.75 -1.53
C LEU A 75 -0.41 10.96 -0.62
N ILE A 76 0.82 11.11 -0.14
CA ILE A 76 1.22 12.18 0.78
C ILE A 76 2.31 13.06 0.18
N GLY A 77 3.40 12.46 -0.31
CA GLY A 77 4.49 13.15 -1.00
C GLY A 77 5.18 14.26 -0.20
N THR A 78 5.18 14.20 1.14
CA THR A 78 5.69 15.28 2.01
C THR A 78 6.52 14.69 3.15
N ALA A 79 7.57 15.40 3.59
CA ALA A 79 8.45 15.01 4.71
C ALA A 79 9.02 13.58 4.60
N GLY A 80 9.22 13.10 3.36
CA GLY A 80 9.70 11.75 3.07
C GLY A 80 8.66 10.63 3.19
N VAL A 81 7.41 10.95 3.50
CA VAL A 81 6.30 9.99 3.41
C VAL A 81 5.75 10.02 1.98
N GLU A 82 5.88 8.90 1.26
CA GLU A 82 5.39 8.78 -0.11
C GLU A 82 3.88 8.60 -0.12
N ARG A 83 3.40 7.63 0.68
CA ARG A 83 1.98 7.32 0.82
C ARG A 83 1.68 6.60 2.13
N VAL A 84 0.40 6.61 2.51
CA VAL A 84 -0.11 5.88 3.67
C VAL A 84 -1.16 4.89 3.22
N ARG A 85 -1.05 3.67 3.73
CA ARG A 85 -1.92 2.54 3.40
C ARG A 85 -2.57 2.04 4.67
N THR A 86 -3.84 1.68 4.58
CA THR A 86 -4.57 1.05 5.68
C THR A 86 -5.11 -0.29 5.23
N SER A 87 -5.03 -1.26 6.13
CA SER A 87 -5.53 -2.60 5.89
C SER A 87 -5.95 -3.22 7.20
N TYR A 88 -6.87 -4.18 7.13
CA TYR A 88 -7.15 -5.06 8.24
C TYR A 88 -6.33 -6.33 8.06
N PHE A 89 -5.38 -6.55 8.97
CA PHE A 89 -4.61 -7.77 9.05
C PHE A 89 -5.36 -8.79 9.90
N SER A 90 -5.61 -9.98 9.35
CA SER A 90 -6.25 -11.07 10.08
C SER A 90 -5.58 -12.39 9.72
N ASP A 91 -5.01 -13.06 10.71
CA ASP A 91 -4.61 -14.45 10.65
C ASP A 91 -5.26 -15.21 11.83
N PRO A 92 -5.16 -16.55 11.90
CA PRO A 92 -5.77 -17.32 12.99
C PRO A 92 -5.30 -16.93 14.39
N SER A 93 -4.11 -16.34 14.51
CA SER A 93 -3.45 -15.99 15.78
C SER A 93 -3.56 -14.52 16.15
N ARG A 94 -3.75 -13.62 15.19
CA ARG A 94 -3.81 -12.17 15.43
C ARG A 94 -4.73 -11.45 14.45
N ARG A 95 -5.35 -10.40 14.99
CA ARG A 95 -6.17 -9.43 14.26
C ARG A 95 -5.66 -8.04 14.57
N ALA A 96 -5.41 -7.23 13.55
CA ALA A 96 -4.97 -5.86 13.74
C ALA A 96 -5.41 -4.93 12.60
N THR A 97 -5.72 -3.68 12.92
CA THR A 97 -5.77 -2.61 11.91
C THR A 97 -4.34 -2.13 11.67
N ARG A 98 -3.82 -2.34 10.47
CA ARG A 98 -2.45 -2.02 10.08
C ARG A 98 -2.43 -0.74 9.26
N ILE A 99 -1.69 0.24 9.74
CA ILE A 99 -1.39 1.49 9.03
C ILE A 99 0.08 1.42 8.61
N VAL A 100 0.34 1.60 7.33
CA VAL A 100 1.69 1.53 6.75
C VAL A 100 2.02 2.85 6.11
N PHE A 101 3.13 3.44 6.53
CA PHE A 101 3.73 4.61 5.90
C PHE A 101 4.84 4.09 5.00
N ASP A 102 4.66 4.21 3.68
CA ASP A 102 5.74 3.97 2.72
C ASP A 102 6.63 5.22 2.74
N LEU A 103 7.92 5.02 3.07
CA LEU A 103 8.88 6.07 3.31
C LEU A 103 9.95 6.08 2.22
N SER A 104 10.41 7.28 1.90
CA SER A 104 11.68 7.44 1.19
C SER A 104 12.86 6.99 2.09
N LYS A 105 14.05 6.92 1.51
CA LYS A 105 15.24 6.46 2.22
C LYS A 105 15.60 7.42 3.36
N ASP A 106 15.90 6.88 4.55
CA ASP A 106 16.45 7.61 5.70
C ASP A 106 15.56 8.71 6.32
N VAL A 107 14.23 8.50 6.34
CA VAL A 107 13.27 9.44 6.93
C VAL A 107 13.26 9.35 8.46
N PRO A 108 13.64 10.40 9.21
CA PRO A 108 13.48 10.44 10.66
C PRO A 108 12.01 10.58 11.04
N TYR A 109 11.60 9.89 12.10
CA TYR A 109 10.27 10.04 12.68
C TYR A 109 10.28 9.91 14.21
N ARG A 110 9.18 10.31 14.83
CA ARG A 110 8.83 10.00 16.22
C ARG A 110 7.42 9.50 16.31
N VAL A 111 7.20 8.55 17.20
CA VAL A 111 5.86 8.13 17.64
C VAL A 111 5.67 8.67 19.05
N ILE A 112 4.58 9.40 19.26
CA ILE A 112 4.21 10.05 20.51
C ILE A 112 2.81 9.57 20.87
N GLU A 113 2.63 9.15 22.12
CA GLU A 113 1.33 8.79 22.67
C GLU A 113 0.81 9.97 23.48
N ASP A 114 -0.20 10.66 22.95
CA ASP A 114 -0.77 11.86 23.59
C ASP A 114 -1.86 11.49 24.63
N GLY A 115 -2.13 10.19 24.82
CA GLY A 115 -3.20 9.68 25.68
C GLY A 115 -4.57 9.66 24.99
N GLY A 116 -5.58 9.10 25.67
CA GLY A 116 -6.97 9.09 25.16
C GLY A 116 -7.15 8.34 23.83
N GLY A 117 -6.28 7.37 23.52
CA GLY A 117 -6.28 6.66 22.23
C GLY A 117 -5.69 7.46 21.06
N ILE A 118 -4.97 8.55 21.32
CA ILE A 118 -4.33 9.38 20.28
C ILE A 118 -2.85 9.01 20.15
N ILE A 119 -2.48 8.57 18.95
CA ILE A 119 -1.10 8.30 18.56
C ILE A 119 -0.71 9.32 17.50
N ARG A 120 0.37 10.04 17.74
CA ARG A 120 0.87 11.09 16.85
C ARG A 120 2.24 10.72 16.32
N ILE A 121 2.39 10.78 15.00
CA ILE A 121 3.62 10.45 14.31
C ILE A 121 4.12 11.69 13.60
N VAL A 122 5.33 12.13 13.94
CA VAL A 122 5.96 13.30 13.32
C VAL A 122 7.10 12.82 12.44
N PHE A 123 7.06 13.15 11.15
CA PHE A 123 8.09 12.86 10.15
C PHE A 123 8.86 14.13 9.77
N GLY A 124 10.14 13.96 9.41
CA GLY A 124 11.00 15.05 8.94
C GLY A 124 12.03 15.52 9.99
N TYR A 125 12.87 16.49 9.64
CA TYR A 125 14.05 16.85 10.43
C TYR A 125 13.74 17.34 11.85
N THR A 126 12.57 17.94 12.06
CA THR A 126 12.09 18.37 13.38
C THR A 126 11.69 17.20 14.28
N ALA A 127 11.54 15.98 13.73
CA ALA A 127 11.33 14.75 14.49
C ALA A 127 12.58 14.31 15.28
N ARG A 128 13.71 15.04 15.24
CA ARG A 128 14.87 14.76 16.11
C ARG A 128 14.76 15.54 17.44
N ALA A 129 14.62 14.83 18.56
CA ALA A 129 14.70 15.28 19.96
C ALA A 129 15.27 14.14 20.87
N PRO A 130 15.69 14.34 22.13
CA PRO A 130 16.79 13.58 22.75
C PRO A 130 16.50 12.08 22.97
N ARG A 131 17.58 11.28 22.98
CA ARG A 131 17.64 9.80 23.06
C ARG A 131 16.97 9.14 24.29
N ASN A 132 16.24 9.88 25.11
CA ASN A 132 15.74 9.42 26.42
C ASN A 132 14.24 9.05 26.45
N GLN A 133 13.55 8.99 25.31
CA GLN A 133 12.24 8.34 25.25
C GLN A 133 12.46 6.93 24.68
N THR A 134 12.62 5.99 25.61
CA THR A 134 12.52 4.56 25.34
C THR A 134 11.17 4.30 24.68
N ALA A 135 11.18 4.22 23.36
CA ALA A 135 10.23 3.41 22.63
C ALA A 135 10.11 2.09 23.38
N GLY A 136 8.92 1.79 23.91
CA GLY A 136 8.64 0.46 24.47
C GLY A 136 9.16 -0.58 23.49
N LEU A 137 9.95 -1.53 24.02
CA LEU A 137 10.66 -2.61 23.33
C LEU A 137 10.31 -2.72 21.85
N LEU A 138 11.29 -2.40 20.98
CA LEU A 138 11.23 -2.79 19.57
C LEU A 138 11.07 -4.32 19.53
N MET A 139 9.84 -4.82 19.48
CA MET A 139 9.57 -6.17 19.05
C MET A 139 9.84 -6.18 17.55
N VAL A 140 11.12 -6.27 17.20
CA VAL A 140 11.51 -6.89 15.94
C VAL A 140 10.99 -8.32 16.09
N PRO A 141 9.97 -8.76 15.33
CA PRO A 141 9.68 -10.18 15.29
C PRO A 141 10.98 -10.85 14.85
N GLU A 142 11.52 -11.71 15.72
CA GLU A 142 12.66 -12.55 15.40
C GLU A 142 12.37 -13.17 14.03
N PRO A 143 13.29 -13.08 13.04
CA PRO A 143 13.05 -13.68 11.75
C PRO A 143 12.81 -15.15 12.01
N ARG A 144 11.55 -15.58 11.99
CA ARG A 144 11.23 -16.98 11.75
C ARG A 144 11.96 -17.26 10.45
N ALA A 145 13.01 -18.06 10.53
CA ALA A 145 13.72 -18.53 9.37
C ALA A 145 12.63 -19.02 8.42
N TYR A 146 12.37 -18.26 7.36
CA TYR A 146 11.60 -18.76 6.25
C TYR A 146 12.49 -19.85 5.70
N SER A 147 12.22 -21.10 6.10
CA SER A 147 12.78 -22.27 5.46
C SER A 147 12.45 -22.12 3.99
N VAL A 148 13.45 -21.70 3.20
CA VAL A 148 13.42 -21.79 1.76
C VAL A 148 13.47 -23.29 1.49
N SER A 149 12.30 -23.94 1.47
CA SER A 149 12.17 -25.21 0.80
C SER A 149 12.32 -24.93 -0.68
N ASN A 150 13.57 -24.96 -1.14
CA ASN A 150 13.91 -25.08 -2.53
C ASN A 150 13.52 -26.49 -2.99
N PRO A 151 12.68 -26.61 -4.02
CA PRO A 151 12.96 -27.60 -5.04
C PRO A 151 13.15 -26.90 -6.38
N ALA A 152 14.36 -27.08 -6.91
CA ALA A 152 14.68 -27.14 -8.33
C ALA A 152 14.11 -26.04 -9.24
N SER A 153 14.98 -25.07 -9.56
CA SER A 153 14.98 -24.48 -10.90
C SER A 153 15.10 -25.61 -11.95
N PRO A 154 14.22 -25.71 -12.96
CA PRO A 154 14.54 -26.47 -14.15
C PRO A 154 15.64 -25.70 -14.88
N ALA A 155 16.85 -26.26 -14.90
CA ALA A 155 17.90 -25.79 -15.78
C ALA A 155 17.41 -25.88 -17.23
N LEU A 156 17.33 -24.73 -17.91
CA LEU A 156 17.16 -24.70 -19.36
C LEU A 156 18.42 -25.33 -19.98
N LYS A 157 18.27 -26.56 -20.47
CA LYS A 157 19.31 -27.24 -21.24
C LYS A 157 19.37 -26.59 -22.62
N LEU A 158 20.35 -25.70 -22.84
CA LEU A 158 20.77 -25.29 -24.17
C LEU A 158 21.36 -26.52 -24.87
N ALA A 159 20.58 -27.14 -25.76
CA ALA A 159 21.11 -28.11 -26.72
C ALA A 159 21.48 -27.36 -28.00
N SER A 160 22.79 -27.18 -28.21
CA SER A 160 23.37 -26.81 -29.48
C SER A 160 23.12 -27.93 -30.50
N VAL A 161 22.32 -27.65 -31.54
CA VAL A 161 22.26 -28.50 -32.73
C VAL A 161 23.20 -27.92 -33.78
N LEU A 162 24.10 -28.79 -34.21
CA LEU A 162 25.12 -28.59 -35.22
C LEU A 162 24.52 -28.17 -36.57
N VAL A 163 25.20 -27.22 -37.19
CA VAL A 163 25.13 -26.88 -38.61
C VAL A 163 25.32 -28.13 -39.47
N VAL A 164 24.43 -28.34 -40.44
CA VAL A 164 24.72 -29.07 -41.69
C VAL A 164 24.30 -28.14 -42.84
N PRO A 165 25.20 -27.78 -43.76
CA PRO A 165 24.87 -26.93 -44.90
C PRO A 165 24.24 -27.78 -46.01
N GLU A 166 23.12 -27.32 -46.57
CA GLU A 166 22.57 -27.86 -47.81
C GLU A 166 23.29 -27.23 -49.01
N PRO A 167 23.72 -28.02 -50.02
CA PRO A 167 24.49 -27.51 -51.14
C PRO A 167 23.60 -26.91 -52.24
N LEU A 168 23.98 -25.74 -52.73
CA LEU A 168 23.48 -25.13 -53.97
C LEU A 168 23.88 -25.97 -55.20
N PRO A 169 23.02 -26.00 -56.22
CA PRO A 169 23.51 -25.61 -57.53
C PRO A 169 22.49 -24.79 -58.35
N GLY A 170 22.98 -23.81 -59.11
CA GLY A 170 22.22 -23.21 -60.21
C GLY A 170 22.53 -21.74 -60.45
N SER A 171 23.62 -21.49 -61.18
CA SER A 171 24.06 -20.18 -61.67
C SER A 171 23.18 -19.63 -62.81
N GLN A 172 23.48 -18.40 -63.23
CA GLN A 172 23.03 -17.61 -64.40
C GLN A 172 21.88 -16.63 -64.14
N ALA A 173 21.90 -15.36 -64.55
CA ALA A 173 22.93 -14.42 -65.00
C ALA A 173 22.29 -13.00 -64.95
N LEU A 174 23.09 -11.96 -64.69
CA LEU A 174 22.77 -10.53 -64.90
C LEU A 174 22.77 -10.21 -66.42
N PRO A 175 22.43 -8.99 -66.94
CA PRO A 175 21.66 -7.84 -66.42
C PRO A 175 20.64 -7.29 -67.48
N ALA A 176 19.98 -6.16 -67.18
CA ALA A 176 19.75 -5.00 -68.08
C ALA A 176 18.31 -4.49 -68.29
N ALA A 177 18.26 -3.15 -68.33
CA ALA A 177 17.36 -2.26 -69.08
C ALA A 177 15.96 -1.94 -68.52
N ALA A 178 15.66 -0.64 -68.57
CA ALA A 178 14.46 0.05 -68.11
C ALA A 178 13.32 0.05 -69.18
N PRO A 179 12.37 1.00 -69.17
CA PRO A 179 10.96 0.84 -68.78
C PRO A 179 9.98 0.85 -69.97
N VAL A 180 8.78 0.25 -69.85
CA VAL A 180 7.65 0.64 -70.74
C VAL A 180 6.26 0.20 -70.25
N ALA A 181 5.34 1.16 -70.35
CA ALA A 181 3.91 1.07 -70.71
C ALA A 181 2.85 0.63 -69.68
N SER A 182 2.07 1.64 -69.25
CA SER A 182 0.64 1.53 -68.92
C SER A 182 -0.19 1.11 -70.15
N PRO A 183 -1.35 0.44 -69.99
CA PRO A 183 -2.66 1.11 -70.12
C PRO A 183 -3.69 0.62 -69.05
N LEU A 184 -4.49 1.50 -68.43
CA LEU A 184 -5.78 2.06 -68.89
C LEU A 184 -7.00 1.22 -68.42
N MET A 185 -7.98 1.92 -67.82
CA MET A 185 -9.37 1.52 -67.49
C MET A 185 -9.56 0.58 -66.28
N ALA A 186 -10.53 0.74 -65.38
CA ALA A 186 -11.63 1.69 -65.22
C ALA A 186 -12.29 1.51 -63.83
N ALA A 187 -12.90 2.61 -63.33
CA ALA A 187 -14.13 2.69 -62.53
C ALA A 187 -14.16 1.99 -61.14
N THR A 188 -14.75 2.53 -60.06
CA THR A 188 -15.92 3.39 -59.94
C THR A 188 -15.87 4.13 -58.59
N GLU A 189 -16.34 5.37 -58.62
CA GLU A 189 -16.56 6.26 -57.48
C GLU A 189 -17.62 5.73 -56.49
N SER A 190 -17.45 6.01 -55.20
CA SER A 190 -18.58 6.26 -54.29
C SER A 190 -18.09 6.89 -52.98
N ARG A 191 -17.98 8.22 -52.96
CA ARG A 191 -17.83 9.01 -51.73
C ARG A 191 -19.09 9.86 -51.54
N GLN A 192 -20.07 9.29 -50.86
CA GLN A 192 -21.12 10.01 -50.13
C GLN A 192 -20.69 10.04 -48.65
N GLN A 193 -20.88 11.05 -47.83
CA GLN A 193 -21.64 12.30 -47.88
C GLN A 193 -21.06 13.20 -46.78
N GLN A 194 -21.11 14.50 -47.01
CA GLN A 194 -20.83 15.56 -46.06
C GLN A 194 -22.12 16.38 -45.93
N PRO A 195 -22.53 16.80 -44.73
CA PRO A 195 -23.28 18.05 -44.55
C PRO A 195 -22.38 19.04 -43.78
N GLN A 196 -21.91 20.13 -44.37
CA GLN A 196 -22.54 21.47 -44.42
C GLN A 196 -23.23 21.89 -43.11
N THR A 197 -22.58 22.74 -42.28
CA THR A 197 -22.57 24.22 -42.28
C THR A 197 -23.82 24.84 -41.66
N GLN A 198 -23.65 25.60 -40.58
CA GLN A 198 -24.14 26.98 -40.42
C GLN A 198 -23.50 27.60 -39.17
N ILE A 199 -22.71 28.67 -39.34
CA ILE A 199 -23.04 30.11 -39.15
C ILE A 199 -23.36 30.43 -37.69
#